data_AF-A0A8I6YJJ3-F1
#
_entry.id   AF-A0A8I6YJJ3-F1
#
_cell.length_a   1.000
_cell.length_b   1.000
_cell.length_c   1.000
_cell.angle_alpha   90.00
_cell.angle_beta   90.00
_cell.angle_gamma   90.00
#
_symmetry.space_group_name_H-M   'P 1'
#
loop_
_entity.id
_entity.type
_entity.pdbx_description
1 polymer ?
#
loop_
_entity_poly.entity_id
_entity_poly.type
_entity_poly.pdbx_seq_one_letter_code
_entity_poly.pdbx_strand_id
1 'polypeptide(L)'
;MGNAGSSGSPSLPPPRPHLHGVPPLYYHQYPVGRPGAAAPPPVPFPTHVERHRAVAVSAGVNVKGHTLRLERDDDGGHLLAFSYDADAPGSITVYFFAQEGDDCILKGTKENLLKPVTVTFKEGHGQEFRQPSGTGIKLSMFEESELTKVGEDRVFPLAFKVEVGVSSNQESETEHDAEDTKSLVKFAVFVKKDSAEYGINIVQQILWVNGTRYVLQEIYGIGDRNRADRNVNEDDSGKECVVCLTEPRDTTVLPCRHMCLCRECAQTLRFQTNKCPMCRQPVESLLEIKVDSMPRHHQGGDQ
;
A
#
# COMPACT_ATOMS: atom_id res chain seq x y z
N MET A 1 43.69 70.52 -34.59
CA MET A 1 44.18 69.58 -35.63
C MET A 1 43.24 68.37 -35.60
N GLY A 2 42.35 68.08 -36.53
CA GLY A 2 41.93 68.67 -37.80
C GLY A 2 40.98 67.68 -38.47
N ASN A 3 39.83 68.18 -38.96
CA ASN A 3 39.01 67.69 -40.09
C ASN A 3 38.45 66.24 -40.11
N ALA A 4 37.31 65.93 -40.71
CA ALA A 4 36.20 66.69 -41.30
C ALA A 4 35.12 65.68 -41.76
N GLY A 5 33.84 66.10 -41.69
CA GLY A 5 32.74 65.78 -42.64
C GLY A 5 32.16 64.35 -42.60
N SER A 6 30.89 64.08 -42.87
CA SER A 6 29.79 64.89 -43.41
C SER A 6 28.50 64.05 -43.39
N SER A 7 27.37 64.71 -43.09
CA SER A 7 26.03 64.54 -43.67
C SER A 7 25.31 63.18 -43.68
N GLY A 8 24.11 63.15 -43.10
CA GLY A 8 22.99 62.39 -43.67
C GLY A 8 21.89 61.97 -42.70
N SER A 9 20.86 62.79 -42.54
CA SER A 9 19.48 62.36 -42.23
C SER A 9 18.59 62.80 -43.40
N PRO A 10 17.39 62.25 -43.69
CA PRO A 10 16.64 61.13 -43.10
C PRO A 10 15.99 60.16 -44.15
N SER A 11 15.44 59.01 -43.75
CA SER A 11 14.21 58.43 -44.35
C SER A 11 13.76 57.15 -43.62
N LEU A 12 12.50 57.10 -43.19
CA LEU A 12 11.82 55.90 -42.69
C LEU A 12 11.42 54.97 -43.86
N PRO A 13 11.65 53.65 -43.77
CA PRO A 13 10.98 52.64 -44.60
C PRO A 13 9.71 52.07 -43.91
N PRO A 14 8.80 51.44 -44.67
CA PRO A 14 7.37 51.32 -44.38
C PRO A 14 7.01 50.17 -43.43
N PRO A 15 5.78 50.12 -42.87
CA PRO A 15 5.37 49.06 -41.96
C PRO A 15 4.75 47.88 -42.71
N ARG A 16 5.20 46.64 -42.44
CA ARG A 16 4.47 45.38 -42.70
C ARG A 16 5.09 44.22 -41.89
N PRO A 17 4.39 43.08 -41.71
CA PRO A 17 3.08 42.87 -41.11
C PRO A 17 3.17 41.88 -39.93
N HIS A 18 2.12 41.80 -39.11
CA HIS A 18 2.00 40.88 -37.98
C HIS A 18 2.28 39.41 -38.34
N LEU A 19 3.17 38.76 -37.60
CA LEU A 19 3.34 37.30 -37.60
C LEU A 19 3.42 36.78 -36.16
N HIS A 20 2.48 35.87 -35.89
CA HIS A 20 2.22 35.19 -34.63
C HIS A 20 3.39 34.33 -34.14
N GLY A 21 3.53 34.27 -32.81
CA GLY A 21 3.67 33.02 -32.05
C GLY A 21 4.98 32.26 -32.19
N VAL A 22 5.86 32.40 -31.19
CA VAL A 22 6.92 31.43 -30.89
C VAL A 22 6.37 30.40 -29.91
N PRO A 23 6.29 29.10 -30.23
CA PRO A 23 6.18 28.04 -29.22
C PRO A 23 7.57 27.48 -28.86
N PRO A 24 7.78 26.99 -27.62
CA PRO A 24 9.10 26.57 -27.13
C PRO A 24 9.56 25.23 -27.71
N LEU A 25 10.87 25.13 -27.89
CA LEU A 25 11.61 23.95 -28.32
C LEU A 25 11.58 22.85 -27.27
N TYR A 26 10.91 21.73 -27.53
CA TYR A 26 11.30 20.37 -27.12
C TYR A 26 10.45 19.35 -27.90
N TYR A 27 10.71 19.23 -29.20
CA TYR A 27 10.27 18.07 -29.96
C TYR A 27 11.28 16.94 -29.72
N HIS A 28 10.86 15.89 -29.00
CA HIS A 28 11.58 14.62 -29.00
C HIS A 28 11.60 14.08 -30.43
N GLN A 29 12.78 14.10 -31.04
CA GLN A 29 13.05 13.50 -32.34
C GLN A 29 12.97 11.97 -32.19
N TYR A 30 11.86 11.37 -32.62
CA TYR A 30 11.78 9.91 -32.76
C TYR A 30 12.80 9.45 -33.82
N PRO A 31 13.56 8.36 -33.60
CA PRO A 31 14.37 7.79 -34.66
C PRO A 31 13.43 7.35 -35.79
N VAL A 32 13.71 7.83 -37.01
CA VAL A 32 12.97 7.44 -38.21
C VAL A 32 13.17 5.93 -38.42
N GLY A 33 12.18 5.15 -38.00
CA GLY A 33 12.14 3.70 -38.18
C GLY A 33 12.01 3.34 -39.67
N ARG A 34 12.62 2.22 -40.05
CA ARG A 34 12.58 1.66 -41.41
C ARG A 34 11.15 1.58 -41.96
N PRO A 35 10.94 1.83 -43.28
CA PRO A 35 9.64 1.59 -43.91
C PRO A 35 9.30 0.10 -43.80
N GLY A 36 8.18 -0.23 -43.12
CA GLY A 36 7.65 -1.60 -43.05
C GLY A 36 7.36 -2.15 -41.65
N ALA A 37 7.69 -1.44 -40.57
CA ALA A 37 7.24 -1.84 -39.23
C ALA A 37 5.81 -1.33 -39.00
N ALA A 38 4.87 -2.23 -38.71
CA ALA A 38 3.54 -1.87 -38.24
C ALA A 38 3.67 -0.94 -37.01
N ALA A 39 2.94 0.17 -37.00
CA ALA A 39 2.90 1.05 -35.84
C ALA A 39 2.42 0.23 -34.62
N PRO A 40 3.07 0.34 -33.45
CA PRO A 40 2.55 -0.29 -32.25
C PRO A 40 1.11 0.20 -32.01
N PRO A 41 0.19 -0.67 -31.57
CA PRO A 41 -1.18 -0.26 -31.31
C PRO A 41 -1.18 0.91 -30.32
N PRO A 42 -2.05 1.92 -30.51
CA PRO A 42 -2.18 3.02 -29.57
C PRO A 42 -2.50 2.44 -28.20
N VAL A 43 -1.62 2.70 -27.23
CA VAL A 43 -1.83 2.23 -25.87
C VAL A 43 -3.02 3.02 -25.31
N PRO A 44 -4.10 2.36 -24.87
CA PRO A 44 -5.30 3.07 -24.44
C PRO A 44 -4.95 3.99 -23.27
N PHE A 45 -5.38 5.25 -23.37
CA PHE A 45 -5.31 6.20 -22.27
C PHE A 45 -6.25 5.74 -21.15
N PRO A 46 -5.90 5.94 -19.86
CA PRO A 46 -6.76 5.53 -18.75
C PRO A 46 -8.12 6.26 -18.83
N THR A 47 -9.17 5.53 -19.17
CA THR A 47 -10.48 6.11 -19.53
C THR A 47 -11.27 6.62 -18.32
N HIS A 48 -11.00 6.13 -17.10
CA HIS A 48 -11.92 6.35 -15.97
C HIS A 48 -11.23 6.63 -14.62
N VAL A 49 -11.59 7.73 -13.93
CA VAL A 49 -11.16 8.03 -12.55
C VAL A 49 -12.25 7.46 -11.66
N GLU A 50 -11.92 6.43 -10.89
CA GLU A 50 -12.81 5.96 -9.84
C GLU A 50 -12.64 6.87 -8.63
N ARG A 51 -13.73 7.48 -8.20
CA ARG A 51 -13.75 8.33 -7.01
C ARG A 51 -14.41 7.57 -5.88
N HIS A 52 -13.63 7.28 -4.84
CA HIS A 52 -14.14 6.60 -3.66
C HIS A 52 -13.94 7.50 -2.45
N ARG A 53 -15.01 7.67 -1.66
CA ARG A 53 -14.87 8.23 -0.31
C ARG A 53 -14.41 7.10 0.60
N ALA A 54 -13.28 7.29 1.29
CA ALA A 54 -12.79 6.27 2.19
C ALA A 54 -13.65 6.22 3.45
N VAL A 55 -14.16 5.03 3.78
CA VAL A 55 -14.72 4.75 5.11
C VAL A 55 -13.66 3.98 5.87
N ALA A 56 -13.29 4.48 7.05
CA ALA A 56 -12.34 3.77 7.91
C ALA A 56 -13.01 2.51 8.46
N VAL A 57 -12.46 1.35 8.13
CA VAL A 57 -12.88 0.05 8.69
C VAL A 57 -11.68 -0.49 9.46
N SER A 58 -11.89 -0.90 10.72
CA SER A 58 -10.83 -1.37 11.61
C SER A 58 -11.24 -2.68 12.28
N ALA A 59 -10.28 -3.59 12.45
CA ALA A 59 -10.44 -4.79 13.27
C ALA A 59 -10.35 -4.50 14.78
N GLY A 60 -9.97 -3.30 15.21
CA GLY A 60 -9.56 -3.04 16.60
C GLY A 60 -8.19 -3.61 16.94
N VAL A 61 -7.39 -3.97 15.92
CA VAL A 61 -6.00 -4.40 16.06
C VAL A 61 -5.16 -3.88 14.90
N ASN A 62 -3.93 -3.48 15.20
CA ASN A 62 -2.93 -3.02 14.25
C ASN A 62 -1.64 -3.83 14.39
N VAL A 63 -1.42 -4.78 13.47
CA VAL A 63 -0.19 -5.57 13.40
C VAL A 63 0.88 -4.80 12.63
N LYS A 64 2.00 -4.49 13.29
CA LYS A 64 3.10 -3.68 12.73
C LYS A 64 3.90 -4.50 11.72
N GLY A 65 3.54 -4.35 10.44
CA GLY A 65 4.11 -5.08 9.29
C GLY A 65 5.63 -5.26 9.33
N HIS A 66 6.36 -4.19 9.58
CA HIS A 66 7.84 -4.17 9.57
C HIS A 66 8.50 -4.96 10.72
N THR A 67 7.74 -5.35 11.75
CA THR A 67 8.25 -6.12 12.91
C THR A 67 8.08 -7.64 12.75
N LEU A 68 7.36 -8.08 11.70
CA LEU A 68 7.15 -9.48 11.38
C LEU A 68 8.48 -10.18 11.10
N ARG A 69 8.74 -11.24 11.86
CA ARG A 69 9.99 -12.00 11.78
C ARG A 69 9.79 -13.45 12.21
N LEU A 70 10.78 -14.27 11.86
CA LEU A 70 10.94 -15.61 12.40
C LEU A 70 12.05 -15.61 13.43
N GLU A 71 11.77 -16.17 14.60
CA GLU A 71 12.77 -16.41 15.64
C GLU A 71 13.06 -17.90 15.74
N ARG A 72 14.32 -18.26 16.03
CA ARG A 72 14.65 -19.66 16.30
C ARG A 72 14.18 -20.06 17.68
N ASP A 73 13.65 -21.27 17.76
CA ASP A 73 13.29 -21.93 19.01
C ASP A 73 14.36 -22.93 19.43
N ASP A 74 14.32 -23.33 20.70
CA ASP A 74 15.30 -24.26 21.29
C ASP A 74 15.29 -25.64 20.62
N ASP A 75 14.16 -26.05 20.06
CA ASP A 75 13.99 -27.32 19.37
C ASP A 75 14.38 -27.28 17.88
N GLY A 76 14.91 -26.14 17.41
CA GLY A 76 15.27 -25.87 16.02
C GLY A 76 14.10 -25.43 15.13
N GLY A 77 12.91 -25.26 15.69
CA GLY A 77 11.75 -24.67 15.01
C GLY A 77 11.91 -23.16 14.76
N HIS A 78 11.05 -22.63 13.88
CA HIS A 78 10.93 -21.20 13.62
C HIS A 78 9.58 -20.71 14.12
N LEU A 79 9.61 -19.72 15.00
CA LEU A 79 8.46 -19.12 15.67
C LEU A 79 8.12 -17.78 15.02
N LEU A 80 6.82 -17.54 14.81
CA LEU A 80 6.33 -16.23 14.39
C LEU A 80 6.43 -15.23 15.54
N ALA A 81 6.99 -14.05 15.28
CA ALA A 81 6.98 -12.93 16.21
C ALA A 81 6.68 -11.60 15.50
N PHE A 82 5.96 -10.70 16.19
CA PHE A 82 5.65 -9.36 15.71
C PHE A 82 5.12 -8.47 16.83
N SER A 83 5.17 -7.15 16.62
CA SER A 83 4.55 -6.17 17.49
C SER A 83 3.15 -5.78 16.98
N TYR A 84 2.26 -5.46 17.90
CA TYR A 84 0.89 -5.04 17.57
C TYR A 84 0.35 -4.06 18.62
N ASP A 85 -0.69 -3.34 18.22
CA ASP A 85 -1.53 -2.55 19.12
C ASP A 85 -2.96 -3.12 19.04
N ALA A 86 -3.65 -3.24 20.17
CA ALA A 86 -5.02 -3.75 20.22
C ALA A 86 -5.91 -2.86 21.10
N ASP A 87 -7.09 -2.57 20.60
CA ASP A 87 -8.08 -1.69 21.25
C ASP A 87 -9.02 -2.46 22.19
N ALA A 88 -8.99 -3.79 22.16
CA ALA A 88 -9.76 -4.67 23.03
C ALA A 88 -9.02 -6.03 23.19
N PRO A 89 -9.39 -6.84 24.20
CA PRO A 89 -8.89 -8.20 24.34
C PRO A 89 -9.22 -9.09 23.14
N GLY A 90 -8.39 -10.10 22.91
CA GLY A 90 -8.55 -10.96 21.73
C GLY A 90 -7.63 -12.17 21.74
N SER A 91 -7.49 -12.80 20.57
CA SER A 91 -6.58 -13.91 20.36
C SER A 91 -5.87 -13.86 19.02
N ILE A 92 -4.67 -14.42 18.97
CA ILE A 92 -3.86 -14.62 17.77
C ILE A 92 -3.74 -16.11 17.57
N THR A 93 -4.19 -16.60 16.42
CA THR A 93 -4.04 -18.00 16.01
C THR A 93 -3.11 -18.12 14.82
N VAL A 94 -2.06 -18.93 14.93
CA VAL A 94 -1.07 -19.18 13.86
C VAL A 94 -1.37 -20.52 13.20
N TYR A 95 -1.38 -20.53 11.87
CA TYR A 95 -1.61 -21.69 11.02
C TYR A 95 -0.46 -21.86 10.04
N PHE A 96 -0.03 -23.10 9.82
CA PHE A 96 0.88 -23.46 8.74
C PHE A 96 0.13 -24.24 7.67
N PHE A 97 0.46 -23.98 6.40
CA PHE A 97 -0.22 -24.56 5.23
C PHE A 97 -1.74 -24.38 5.31
N ALA A 98 -2.16 -23.13 5.52
CA ALA A 98 -3.52 -22.73 5.79
C ALA A 98 -4.32 -22.52 4.50
N GLN A 99 -5.58 -22.92 4.51
CA GLN A 99 -6.55 -22.61 3.48
C GLN A 99 -7.68 -21.76 4.06
N GLU A 100 -8.09 -20.73 3.33
CA GLU A 100 -9.28 -19.92 3.65
C GLU A 100 -10.53 -20.73 3.27
N GLY A 101 -11.35 -21.09 4.27
CA GLY A 101 -12.68 -21.65 4.07
C GLY A 101 -13.77 -20.59 4.15
N ASP A 102 -15.01 -21.03 4.29
CA ASP A 102 -16.17 -20.15 4.48
C ASP A 102 -16.10 -19.41 5.82
N ASP A 103 -16.73 -18.23 5.89
CA ASP A 103 -16.89 -17.41 7.10
C ASP A 103 -15.60 -17.18 7.91
N CYS A 104 -14.48 -16.97 7.20
CA CYS A 104 -13.17 -16.70 7.80
C CYS A 104 -12.62 -17.87 8.67
N ILE A 105 -13.09 -19.08 8.43
CA ILE A 105 -12.54 -20.28 9.05
C ILE A 105 -11.26 -20.67 8.30
N LEU A 106 -10.14 -20.66 9.02
CA LEU A 106 -8.87 -21.16 8.48
C LEU A 106 -8.68 -22.62 8.88
N LYS A 107 -8.25 -23.44 7.92
CA LYS A 107 -7.93 -24.86 8.15
C LYS A 107 -6.50 -25.14 7.74
N GLY A 108 -5.76 -25.86 8.58
CA GLY A 108 -4.42 -26.32 8.25
C GLY A 108 -4.50 -27.61 7.44
N THR A 109 -3.95 -27.61 6.23
CA THR A 109 -3.90 -28.83 5.39
C THR A 109 -3.00 -29.92 5.95
N LYS A 110 -2.09 -29.56 6.89
CA LYS A 110 -1.14 -30.48 7.55
C LYS A 110 -1.31 -30.49 9.07
N GLU A 111 -2.54 -30.38 9.59
CA GLU A 111 -2.85 -30.31 11.03
C GLU A 111 -2.30 -31.47 11.88
N ASN A 112 -2.14 -32.65 11.29
CA ASN A 112 -1.53 -33.80 11.98
C ASN A 112 -0.04 -33.58 12.31
N LEU A 113 0.64 -32.69 11.58
CA LEU A 113 2.05 -32.37 11.75
C LEU A 113 2.23 -31.03 12.47
N LEU A 114 1.41 -30.04 12.11
CA LEU A 114 1.50 -28.67 12.57
C LEU A 114 0.11 -28.20 13.02
N LYS A 115 -0.18 -28.37 14.31
CA LYS A 115 -1.45 -27.92 14.89
C LYS A 115 -1.46 -26.39 15.00
N PRO A 116 -2.59 -25.73 14.68
CA PRO A 116 -2.75 -24.31 14.94
C PRO A 116 -2.54 -24.01 16.42
N VAL A 117 -1.89 -22.89 16.71
CA VAL A 117 -1.65 -22.43 18.08
C VAL A 117 -2.35 -21.11 18.30
N THR A 118 -3.15 -21.03 19.35
CA THR A 118 -3.89 -19.82 19.75
C THR A 118 -3.32 -19.26 21.04
N VAL A 119 -3.07 -17.96 21.06
CA VAL A 119 -2.63 -17.21 22.24
C VAL A 119 -3.57 -16.03 22.45
N THR A 120 -4.07 -15.88 23.67
CA THR A 120 -4.93 -14.75 24.05
C THR A 120 -4.11 -13.55 24.48
N PHE A 121 -4.68 -12.36 24.31
CA PHE A 121 -4.06 -11.09 24.72
C PHE A 121 -5.10 -10.12 25.30
N LYS A 122 -4.62 -9.07 25.97
CA LYS A 122 -5.44 -7.96 26.48
C LYS A 122 -5.29 -6.74 25.57
N GLU A 123 -6.18 -5.76 25.74
CA GLU A 123 -5.99 -4.45 25.12
C GLU A 123 -4.65 -3.80 25.54
N GLY A 124 -4.06 -3.02 24.64
CA GLY A 124 -2.79 -2.35 24.89
C GLY A 124 -2.03 -2.01 23.62
N HIS A 125 -1.16 -1.00 23.73
CA HIS A 125 -0.27 -0.55 22.65
C HIS A 125 1.15 -1.07 22.87
N GLY A 126 1.88 -1.27 21.76
CA GLY A 126 3.27 -1.72 21.80
C GLY A 126 3.45 -3.16 22.30
N GLN A 127 2.42 -3.98 22.19
CA GLN A 127 2.46 -5.37 22.62
C GLN A 127 3.35 -6.19 21.68
N GLU A 128 3.97 -7.24 22.22
CA GLU A 128 4.76 -8.20 21.46
C GLU A 128 4.09 -9.56 21.48
N PHE A 129 3.86 -10.11 20.29
CA PHE A 129 3.50 -11.51 20.12
C PHE A 129 4.77 -12.28 19.78
N ARG A 130 4.96 -13.38 20.50
CA ARG A 130 5.89 -14.44 20.13
C ARG A 130 5.16 -15.76 20.27
N GLN A 131 5.20 -16.55 19.21
CA GLN A 131 4.60 -17.87 19.20
C GLN A 131 5.18 -18.74 20.35
N PRO A 132 4.38 -19.57 21.04
CA PRO A 132 4.85 -20.41 22.13
C PRO A 132 5.92 -21.42 21.68
N SER A 133 6.94 -21.63 22.50
CA SER A 133 8.00 -22.61 22.22
C SER A 133 7.45 -24.03 22.06
N GLY A 134 8.06 -24.80 21.15
CA GLY A 134 7.65 -26.14 20.73
C GLY A 134 6.54 -26.16 19.67
N THR A 135 6.01 -25.00 19.26
CA THR A 135 4.91 -24.94 18.26
C THR A 135 5.36 -24.43 16.89
N GLY A 136 6.62 -24.01 16.77
CA GLY A 136 7.19 -23.46 15.54
C GLY A 136 7.35 -24.48 14.41
N ILE A 137 7.53 -23.99 13.19
CA ILE A 137 7.74 -24.83 12.01
C ILE A 137 9.23 -25.13 11.80
N LYS A 138 9.56 -26.40 11.55
CA LYS A 138 10.90 -26.79 11.07
C LYS A 138 10.92 -26.72 9.56
N LEU A 139 11.32 -25.56 9.03
CA LEU A 139 11.28 -25.28 7.59
C LEU A 139 12.04 -26.31 6.74
N SER A 140 13.13 -26.89 7.27
CA SER A 140 13.90 -27.95 6.59
C SER A 140 13.15 -29.26 6.37
N MET A 141 11.97 -29.45 6.98
CA MET A 141 11.13 -30.64 6.79
C MET A 141 10.21 -30.56 5.56
N PHE A 142 10.21 -29.42 4.85
CA PHE A 142 9.30 -29.15 3.74
C PHE A 142 10.07 -28.74 2.49
N GLU A 143 9.47 -29.00 1.33
CA GLU A 143 10.04 -28.59 0.05
C GLU A 143 10.03 -27.06 -0.10
N GLU A 144 11.07 -26.50 -0.71
CA GLU A 144 11.21 -25.04 -0.83
C GLU A 144 10.03 -24.40 -1.58
N SER A 145 9.47 -25.10 -2.58
CA SER A 145 8.29 -24.64 -3.32
C SER A 145 7.03 -24.57 -2.47
N GLU A 146 6.87 -25.45 -1.48
CA GLU A 146 5.73 -25.43 -0.56
C GLU A 146 5.83 -24.28 0.45
N LEU A 147 7.03 -23.75 0.67
CA LEU A 147 7.28 -22.66 1.62
C LEU A 147 7.24 -21.28 0.96
N THR A 148 7.72 -21.19 -0.28
CA THR A 148 8.01 -19.91 -0.94
C THR A 148 6.91 -19.43 -1.89
N LYS A 149 5.89 -20.26 -2.12
CA LYS A 149 4.79 -19.98 -3.05
C LYS A 149 3.45 -20.27 -2.40
N VAL A 150 2.41 -19.63 -2.90
CA VAL A 150 1.03 -20.06 -2.64
C VAL A 150 0.83 -21.38 -3.40
N GLY A 151 0.43 -22.42 -2.68
CA GLY A 151 0.18 -23.74 -3.23
C GLY A 151 -1.10 -23.78 -4.07
N GLU A 152 -1.37 -24.97 -4.61
CA GLU A 152 -2.66 -25.28 -5.25
C GLU A 152 -3.82 -25.05 -4.27
N ASP A 153 -5.02 -24.82 -4.80
CA ASP A 153 -6.22 -24.52 -4.01
C ASP A 153 -6.09 -23.37 -3.00
N ARG A 154 -5.16 -22.45 -3.26
CA ARG A 154 -4.84 -21.28 -2.42
C ARG A 154 -4.37 -21.68 -1.01
N VAL A 155 -3.54 -22.71 -0.91
CA VAL A 155 -2.86 -23.07 0.34
C VAL A 155 -1.71 -22.11 0.60
N PHE A 156 -1.76 -21.39 1.72
CA PHE A 156 -0.72 -20.44 2.12
C PHE A 156 0.23 -21.07 3.14
N PRO A 157 1.56 -21.00 2.93
CA PRO A 157 2.54 -21.61 3.84
C PRO A 157 2.42 -21.15 5.29
N LEU A 158 2.10 -19.88 5.49
CA LEU A 158 1.85 -19.28 6.80
C LEU A 158 0.58 -18.43 6.73
N ALA A 159 -0.27 -18.56 7.74
CA ALA A 159 -1.33 -17.59 8.00
C ALA A 159 -1.42 -17.33 9.50
N PHE A 160 -1.83 -16.13 9.89
CA PHE A 160 -2.25 -15.88 11.25
C PHE A 160 -3.52 -15.04 11.26
N LYS A 161 -4.45 -15.45 12.13
CA LYS A 161 -5.73 -14.81 12.37
C LYS A 161 -5.66 -14.09 13.70
N VAL A 162 -6.08 -12.84 13.72
CA VAL A 162 -6.24 -12.06 14.95
C VAL A 162 -7.72 -11.78 15.10
N GLU A 163 -8.29 -12.21 16.22
CA GLU A 163 -9.69 -12.01 16.57
C GLU A 163 -9.77 -11.07 17.76
N VAL A 164 -10.57 -10.02 17.63
CA VAL A 164 -10.78 -9.03 18.70
C VAL A 164 -12.23 -9.12 19.13
N GLY A 165 -12.43 -9.31 20.43
CA GLY A 165 -13.77 -9.35 21.01
C GLY A 165 -14.42 -7.98 20.93
N VAL A 166 -15.72 -7.95 20.61
CA VAL A 166 -16.51 -6.72 20.71
C VAL A 166 -17.20 -6.72 22.06
N SER A 167 -16.90 -5.72 22.88
CA SER A 167 -17.53 -5.54 24.18
C SER A 167 -19.00 -5.15 23.99
N SER A 168 -19.90 -6.12 23.89
CA SER A 168 -21.34 -5.88 24.01
C SER A 168 -21.68 -5.73 25.50
N ASN A 169 -21.85 -4.49 25.95
CA ASN A 169 -22.47 -4.21 27.25
C ASN A 169 -23.99 -4.45 27.20
N GLN A 170 -24.45 -5.60 26.69
CA GLN A 170 -25.83 -6.04 26.82
C GLN A 170 -25.87 -7.56 27.01
N GLU A 171 -26.24 -7.96 28.23
CA GLU A 171 -26.78 -9.28 28.54
C GLU A 171 -28.03 -9.50 27.70
N SER A 172 -27.92 -10.27 26.62
CA SER A 172 -29.10 -10.86 25.98
C SER A 172 -28.78 -12.32 25.62
N GLU A 173 -29.36 -13.22 26.41
CA GLU A 173 -29.42 -14.65 26.18
C GLU A 173 -30.27 -14.93 24.92
N THR A 174 -29.64 -14.98 23.76
CA THR A 174 -30.19 -15.73 22.60
C THR A 174 -29.05 -16.42 21.86
N GLU A 175 -29.08 -17.75 21.92
CA GLU A 175 -28.29 -18.64 21.09
C GLU A 175 -28.69 -18.44 19.62
N HIS A 176 -27.68 -18.35 18.74
CA HIS A 176 -27.73 -18.06 17.30
C HIS A 176 -27.76 -16.58 16.90
N ASP A 177 -26.63 -15.90 17.07
CA ASP A 177 -26.06 -15.05 16.01
C ASP A 177 -24.54 -15.11 16.16
N ALA A 178 -23.81 -15.18 15.05
CA ALA A 178 -22.36 -15.07 15.05
C ALA A 178 -22.00 -13.73 15.69
N GLU A 179 -21.57 -13.77 16.96
CA GLU A 179 -21.07 -12.63 17.73
C GLU A 179 -20.25 -11.73 16.81
N ASP A 180 -20.48 -10.40 16.87
CA ASP A 180 -19.86 -9.31 16.10
C ASP A 180 -18.32 -9.30 16.21
N THR A 181 -17.66 -10.39 15.85
CA THR A 181 -16.23 -10.59 16.04
C THR A 181 -15.52 -9.98 14.85
N LYS A 182 -14.62 -9.06 15.14
CA LYS A 182 -13.77 -8.47 14.13
C LYS A 182 -12.53 -9.34 14.01
N SER A 183 -12.17 -9.72 12.78
CA SER A 183 -10.97 -10.50 12.56
C SER A 183 -10.10 -9.97 11.44
N LEU A 184 -8.79 -10.05 11.66
CA LEU A 184 -7.76 -9.73 10.70
C LEU A 184 -6.98 -11.01 10.39
N VAL A 185 -6.97 -11.43 9.14
CA VAL A 185 -6.15 -12.55 8.68
C VAL A 185 -5.03 -12.03 7.80
N LYS A 186 -3.80 -12.42 8.07
CA LYS A 186 -2.67 -12.24 7.15
C LYS A 186 -2.20 -13.59 6.64
N PHE A 187 -2.05 -13.69 5.32
CA PHE A 187 -1.48 -14.83 4.63
C PHE A 187 -0.10 -14.45 4.09
N ALA A 188 0.85 -15.36 4.24
CA ALA A 188 2.24 -15.12 3.95
C ALA A 188 2.91 -16.35 3.31
N VAL A 189 3.99 -16.06 2.58
CA VAL A 189 4.96 -17.04 2.12
C VAL A 189 6.29 -16.78 2.82
N PHE A 190 7.11 -17.82 2.93
CA PHE A 190 8.48 -17.68 3.39
C PHE A 190 9.38 -17.18 2.24
N VAL A 191 10.36 -16.34 2.55
CA VAL A 191 11.32 -15.85 1.55
C VAL A 191 12.71 -16.23 1.99
N LYS A 192 13.40 -17.02 1.18
CA LYS A 192 14.79 -17.40 1.46
C LYS A 192 15.69 -16.17 1.34
N LYS A 193 16.44 -15.87 2.38
CA LYS A 193 17.50 -14.85 2.40
C LYS A 193 18.83 -15.50 1.98
N ASP A 194 19.78 -14.67 1.57
CA ASP A 194 21.12 -15.11 1.15
C ASP A 194 21.89 -15.89 2.25
N SER A 195 21.49 -15.72 3.52
CA SER A 195 22.11 -16.33 4.71
C SER A 195 21.58 -17.72 5.10
N ALA A 196 20.82 -18.41 4.22
CA ALA A 196 20.06 -19.63 4.56
C ALA A 196 19.02 -19.44 5.69
N GLU A 197 18.66 -18.18 5.95
CA GLU A 197 17.59 -17.77 6.84
C GLU A 197 16.31 -17.51 6.03
N TYR A 198 15.14 -17.66 6.64
CA TYR A 198 13.88 -17.30 6.00
C TYR A 198 13.31 -16.01 6.59
N GLY A 199 12.81 -15.14 5.72
CA GLY A 199 11.91 -14.04 6.06
C GLY A 199 10.45 -14.40 5.81
N ILE A 200 9.56 -13.47 6.12
CA ILE A 200 8.12 -13.57 5.90
C ILE A 200 7.72 -12.48 4.92
N ASN A 201 6.96 -12.84 3.88
CA ASN A 201 6.33 -11.87 2.98
C ASN A 201 4.82 -12.04 3.01
N ILE A 202 4.10 -11.00 3.43
CA ILE A 202 2.64 -10.98 3.41
C ILE A 202 2.19 -10.87 1.96
N VAL A 203 1.41 -11.84 1.50
CA VAL A 203 0.90 -11.89 0.11
C VAL A 203 -0.57 -11.50 0.02
N GLN A 204 -1.32 -11.68 1.11
CA GLN A 204 -2.74 -11.33 1.16
C GLN A 204 -3.13 -11.00 2.60
N GLN A 205 -4.03 -10.04 2.78
CA GLN A 205 -4.61 -9.70 4.07
C GLN A 205 -6.11 -9.50 3.92
N ILE A 206 -6.88 -9.99 4.89
CA ILE A 206 -8.34 -9.92 4.88
C ILE A 206 -8.81 -9.39 6.22
N LEU A 207 -9.75 -8.45 6.18
CA LEU A 207 -10.46 -7.91 7.32
C LEU A 207 -11.91 -8.36 7.26
N TRP A 208 -12.40 -8.95 8.34
CA TRP A 208 -13.81 -9.30 8.51
C TRP A 208 -14.39 -8.45 9.62
N VAL A 209 -15.45 -7.73 9.28
CA VAL A 209 -16.19 -6.87 10.21
C VAL A 209 -17.67 -7.00 9.88
N ASN A 210 -18.49 -7.35 10.87
CA ASN A 210 -19.95 -7.44 10.76
C ASN A 210 -20.40 -8.29 9.55
N GLY A 211 -19.83 -9.49 9.42
CA GLY A 211 -20.12 -10.41 8.29
C GLY A 211 -19.61 -9.97 6.92
N THR A 212 -18.96 -8.80 6.81
CA THR A 212 -18.44 -8.29 5.55
C THR A 212 -16.95 -8.58 5.41
N ARG A 213 -16.57 -9.19 4.29
CA ARG A 213 -15.19 -9.54 3.92
C ARG A 213 -14.54 -8.43 3.11
N TYR A 214 -13.43 -7.87 3.62
CA TYR A 214 -12.63 -6.85 2.95
C TYR A 214 -11.23 -7.40 2.64
N VAL A 215 -10.85 -7.45 1.37
CA VAL A 215 -9.46 -7.74 0.98
C VAL A 215 -8.65 -6.45 1.13
N LEU A 216 -7.67 -6.46 2.02
CA LEU A 216 -6.81 -5.31 2.27
C LEU A 216 -5.64 -5.32 1.30
N GLN A 217 -5.46 -4.18 0.61
CA GLN A 217 -4.35 -3.94 -0.29
C GLN A 217 -3.50 -2.81 0.25
N GLU A 218 -2.19 -3.03 0.34
CA GLU A 218 -1.27 -1.96 0.66
C GLU A 218 -1.25 -0.93 -0.47
N ILE A 219 -1.27 0.34 -0.08
CA ILE A 219 -1.06 1.45 -0.99
C ILE A 219 0.32 2.03 -0.67
N TYR A 220 1.22 1.96 -1.65
CA TYR A 220 2.58 2.45 -1.50
C TYR A 220 2.57 3.98 -1.55
N GLY A 221 3.28 4.62 -0.61
CA GLY A 221 3.36 6.08 -0.52
C GLY A 221 2.38 6.74 0.46
N ILE A 222 1.61 5.96 1.25
CA ILE A 222 0.74 6.48 2.34
C ILE A 222 1.47 6.57 3.70
N GLY A 223 2.58 5.84 3.86
CA GLY A 223 3.17 5.43 5.15
C GLY A 223 3.66 6.49 6.15
N ASP A 224 3.52 7.79 5.88
CA ASP A 224 4.08 8.86 6.74
C ASP A 224 3.03 9.66 7.53
N ARG A 225 1.77 9.18 7.61
CA ARG A 225 0.72 9.89 8.38
C ARG A 225 0.63 9.50 9.85
N ASN A 226 1.10 8.31 10.25
CA ASN A 226 0.91 7.77 11.59
C ASN A 226 2.20 7.56 12.41
N ARG A 227 3.33 8.15 11.98
CA ARG A 227 4.48 8.34 12.88
C ARG A 227 4.14 9.44 13.88
N ALA A 228 3.35 9.10 14.90
CA ALA A 228 3.33 9.83 16.15
C ALA A 228 4.59 9.47 16.95
N ASP A 229 5.77 9.68 16.36
CA ASP A 229 6.99 9.84 17.15
C ASP A 229 7.25 11.34 17.22
N ARG A 230 6.87 11.90 18.37
CA ARG A 230 7.21 13.26 18.74
C ARG A 230 8.72 13.29 18.91
N ASN A 231 9.46 13.64 17.87
CA ASN A 231 10.59 14.57 17.92
C ASN A 231 11.30 14.65 16.56
N VAL A 232 11.73 15.87 16.24
CA VAL A 232 12.54 16.32 15.09
C VAL A 232 11.73 16.72 13.85
N ASN A 233 12.03 17.94 13.39
CA ASN A 233 11.46 18.65 12.26
C ASN A 233 11.62 17.85 10.94
N GLU A 234 10.70 16.92 10.66
CA GLU A 234 10.62 16.27 9.35
C GLU A 234 9.68 17.05 8.43
N ASP A 235 10.31 17.67 7.44
CA ASP A 235 9.77 18.36 6.29
C ASP A 235 8.58 17.60 5.65
N ASP A 236 7.50 18.32 5.32
CA ASP A 236 6.29 17.73 4.71
C ASP A 236 6.52 17.21 3.27
N SER A 237 7.76 17.33 2.76
CA SER A 237 8.20 16.98 1.40
C SER A 237 7.97 15.53 0.97
N GLY A 238 7.61 14.63 1.89
CA GLY A 238 7.30 13.24 1.59
C GLY A 238 5.87 13.00 1.09
N LYS A 239 4.95 13.94 1.32
CA LYS A 239 3.49 13.73 1.14
C LYS A 239 2.91 14.42 -0.11
N GLU A 240 3.71 15.20 -0.82
CA GLU A 240 3.30 15.99 -1.97
C GLU A 240 3.33 15.18 -3.27
N CYS A 241 2.41 15.48 -4.19
CA CYS A 241 2.33 14.92 -5.52
C CYS A 241 3.69 14.97 -6.23
N VAL A 242 4.14 13.85 -6.79
CA VAL A 242 5.48 13.76 -7.42
C VAL A 242 5.59 14.55 -8.73
N VAL A 243 4.46 15.05 -9.23
CA VAL A 243 4.39 15.81 -10.49
C VAL A 243 4.42 17.32 -10.21
N CYS A 244 3.56 17.83 -9.32
CA CYS A 244 3.53 19.26 -9.01
C CYS A 244 4.38 19.66 -7.80
N LEU A 245 4.70 18.73 -6.90
CA LEU A 245 5.45 18.98 -5.66
C LEU A 245 4.83 20.13 -4.84
N THR A 246 3.50 20.19 -4.78
CA THR A 246 2.77 21.26 -4.08
C THR A 246 1.53 20.71 -3.41
N GLU A 247 0.68 20.01 -4.17
CA GLU A 247 -0.56 19.46 -3.63
C GLU A 247 -0.33 18.10 -2.97
N PRO A 248 -1.04 17.75 -1.89
CA PRO A 248 -0.92 16.45 -1.26
C PRO A 248 -1.35 15.33 -2.20
N ARG A 249 -0.73 14.15 -2.05
CA ARG A 249 -1.13 12.95 -2.77
C ARG A 249 -2.48 12.46 -2.25
N ASP A 250 -3.41 12.23 -3.17
CA ASP A 250 -4.74 11.66 -2.90
C ASP A 250 -5.13 10.59 -3.93
N THR A 251 -4.30 10.39 -4.96
CA THR A 251 -4.63 9.53 -6.09
C THR A 251 -3.62 8.40 -6.24
N THR A 252 -4.14 7.17 -6.28
CA THR A 252 -3.40 5.92 -6.44
C THR A 252 -3.50 5.42 -7.88
N VAL A 253 -2.39 4.92 -8.41
CA VAL A 253 -2.31 4.32 -9.74
C VAL A 253 -2.52 2.80 -9.67
N LEU A 254 -3.47 2.24 -10.42
CA LEU A 254 -3.71 0.79 -10.48
C LEU A 254 -3.13 0.17 -11.78
N PRO A 255 -2.61 -1.07 -11.74
CA PRO A 255 -2.61 -2.02 -10.61
C PRO A 255 -1.40 -1.88 -9.66
N CYS A 256 -0.47 -0.97 -9.93
CA CYS A 256 0.79 -0.86 -9.18
C CYS A 256 0.65 -0.32 -7.74
N ARG A 257 -0.49 0.28 -7.40
CA ARG A 257 -0.88 0.86 -6.10
C ARG A 257 0.04 1.96 -5.55
N HIS A 258 0.76 2.68 -6.42
CA HIS A 258 1.52 3.86 -6.00
C HIS A 258 0.60 5.08 -5.83
N MET A 259 0.43 5.55 -4.60
CA MET A 259 -0.14 6.87 -4.31
C MET A 259 0.94 7.91 -4.50
N CYS A 260 0.92 8.58 -5.65
CA CYS A 260 1.97 9.53 -6.05
C CYS A 260 1.42 10.81 -6.69
N LEU A 261 0.11 10.90 -6.91
CA LEU A 261 -0.51 12.01 -7.64
C LEU A 261 -1.53 12.73 -6.75
N CYS A 262 -1.66 14.04 -6.94
CA CYS A 262 -2.85 14.78 -6.56
C CYS A 262 -3.92 14.63 -7.66
N ARG A 263 -5.16 14.96 -7.32
CA ARG A 263 -6.32 14.91 -8.21
C ARG A 263 -6.11 15.61 -9.55
N GLU A 264 -5.46 16.77 -9.56
CA GLU A 264 -5.27 17.58 -10.78
C GLU A 264 -4.22 16.97 -11.71
N CYS A 265 -3.06 16.57 -11.14
CA CYS A 265 -2.02 15.87 -11.90
C CYS A 265 -2.51 14.51 -12.40
N ALA A 266 -3.34 13.80 -11.64
CA ALA A 266 -3.94 12.54 -12.06
C ALA A 266 -4.87 12.70 -13.27
N GLN A 267 -5.66 13.77 -13.34
CA GLN A 267 -6.48 14.07 -14.51
C GLN A 267 -5.62 14.39 -15.73
N THR A 268 -4.55 15.15 -15.55
CA THR A 268 -3.62 15.52 -16.62
C THR A 268 -2.82 14.32 -17.14
N LEU A 269 -2.36 13.45 -16.24
CA LEU A 269 -1.55 12.28 -16.56
C LEU A 269 -2.22 11.42 -17.65
N ARG A 270 -3.54 11.26 -17.56
CA ARG A 270 -4.35 10.48 -18.52
C ARG A 270 -4.19 10.88 -19.97
N PHE A 271 -3.87 12.14 -20.24
CA PHE A 271 -3.76 12.66 -21.59
C PHE A 271 -2.30 12.73 -22.07
N GLN A 272 -1.33 12.54 -21.18
CA GLN A 272 0.09 12.68 -21.47
C GLN A 272 0.84 11.36 -21.47
N THR A 273 0.51 10.44 -20.55
CA THR A 273 1.18 9.16 -20.40
C THR A 273 0.26 8.14 -19.75
N ASN A 274 0.42 6.88 -20.13
CA ASN A 274 -0.28 5.76 -19.52
C ASN A 274 0.64 4.94 -18.62
N LYS A 275 1.70 5.55 -18.06
CA LYS A 275 2.64 4.87 -17.15
C LYS A 275 2.67 5.53 -15.78
N CYS A 276 2.79 4.72 -14.74
CA CYS A 276 2.99 5.18 -13.36
C CYS A 276 4.29 5.99 -13.24
N PRO A 277 4.29 7.19 -12.65
CA PRO A 277 5.51 7.97 -12.43
C PRO A 277 6.57 7.29 -11.55
N MET A 278 6.13 6.42 -10.62
CA MET A 278 7.02 5.75 -9.66
C MET A 278 7.70 4.51 -10.26
N CYS A 279 6.93 3.61 -10.86
CA CYS A 279 7.41 2.29 -11.29
C CYS A 279 7.32 2.06 -12.80
N ARG A 280 6.81 3.02 -13.57
CA ARG A 280 6.63 2.96 -15.04
C ARG A 280 5.73 1.82 -15.54
N GLN A 281 5.04 1.10 -14.66
CA GLN A 281 4.03 0.12 -15.04
C GLN A 281 2.86 0.81 -15.77
N PRO A 282 2.19 0.12 -16.71
CA PRO A 282 1.02 0.67 -17.39
C PRO A 282 -0.08 1.00 -16.38
N VAL A 283 -0.77 2.11 -16.60
CA VAL A 283 -1.91 2.56 -15.80
C VAL A 283 -3.18 2.00 -16.42
N GLU A 284 -3.89 1.19 -15.66
CA GLU A 284 -5.20 0.66 -16.03
C GLU A 284 -6.31 1.61 -15.58
N SER A 285 -6.22 2.08 -14.33
CA SER A 285 -7.16 3.04 -13.74
C SER A 285 -6.50 3.89 -12.66
N LEU A 286 -7.17 4.97 -12.25
CA LEU A 286 -6.75 5.82 -11.14
C LEU A 286 -7.85 5.83 -10.08
N LEU A 287 -7.44 5.66 -8.82
CA LEU A 287 -8.30 5.66 -7.65
C LEU A 287 -8.05 6.92 -6.82
N GLU A 288 -9.01 7.84 -6.79
CA GLU A 288 -8.99 9.04 -5.94
C GLU A 288 -9.52 8.67 -4.54
N ILE A 289 -8.70 8.89 -3.51
CA ILE A 289 -8.99 8.57 -2.11
C ILE A 289 -9.15 9.87 -1.32
N LYS A 290 -10.41 10.20 -0.99
CA LYS A 290 -10.72 11.30 -0.08
C LYS A 290 -10.73 10.78 1.35
N VAL A 291 -9.83 11.30 2.17
CA VAL A 291 -9.84 11.10 3.62
C VAL A 291 -10.51 12.32 4.22
N ASP A 292 -11.63 12.14 4.92
CA ASP A 292 -12.29 13.23 5.66
C ASP A 292 -11.36 13.64 6.81
N SER A 293 -10.51 14.63 6.57
CA SER A 293 -9.70 15.26 7.60
C SER A 293 -10.63 16.03 8.55
N MET A 294 -10.77 15.56 9.79
CA MET A 294 -11.38 16.32 10.88
C MET A 294 -10.81 17.75 10.89
N PRO A 295 -11.65 18.79 10.97
CA PRO A 295 -11.18 20.18 10.91
C PRO A 295 -10.25 20.44 12.09
N ARG A 296 -8.99 20.79 11.79
CA ARG A 296 -8.05 21.32 12.78
C ARG A 296 -8.65 22.61 13.32
N HIS A 297 -9.11 22.59 14.57
CA HIS A 297 -9.46 23.80 15.30
C HIS A 297 -8.23 24.71 15.34
N HIS A 298 -8.21 25.71 14.47
CA HIS A 298 -7.40 26.91 14.65
C HIS A 298 -8.08 27.74 15.73
N GLN A 299 -7.59 27.64 16.96
CA GLN A 299 -7.57 28.77 17.87
C GLN A 299 -6.08 29.13 17.95
N GLY A 300 -5.57 30.11 17.20
CA GLY A 300 -6.10 31.47 17.16
C GLY A 300 -5.55 32.20 18.38
N GLY A 301 -4.22 32.36 18.42
CA GLY A 301 -3.60 33.33 19.30
C GLY A 301 -3.87 34.71 18.73
N ASP A 302 -4.63 35.51 19.46
CA ASP A 302 -4.83 36.91 19.18
C ASP A 302 -4.62 37.67 20.50
N GLN A 303 -3.62 38.55 20.47
CA GLN A 303 -3.25 39.62 21.42
C GLN A 303 -2.60 39.26 22.76
#